data_AF-A0A1B6GEU3-F1
#
_entry.id   AF-A0A1B6GEU3-F1
#
_cell.length_a   1.000
_cell.length_b   1.000
_cell.length_c   1.000
_cell.angle_alpha   90.00
_cell.angle_beta   90.00
_cell.angle_gamma   90.00
#
_symmetry.space_group_name_H-M   'P 1'
#
loop_
_entity.id
_entity.type
_entity.pdbx_description
1 polymer ?
#
loop_
_entity_poly.entity_id
_entity_poly.type
_entity_poly.pdbx_seq_one_letter_code
_entity_poly.pdbx_strand_id
1 'polypeptide(L)'
;MNMNTSEVLDLSKENIQPLKQGRNAAKLGTALQAQTNAELHQKLLAEREEFELLIRMYEGDDPLKPHYDYVRWIEQSFPKHGPESNLVQILENTLTAFKDDERYKQDVRYAELLIKYIDTQPNPVEIYQLVYNQGLCTMCAPFYKAWADELDKHNDVKNADQVYELGIRVNAQPLELLKEAHLRFQLSVGRRMLGRQDECDEEELEYNRQALHKLHKQNVYSVRDPKGAPGQVKQQTLGSRNSQSSGAPFKVYQG
;
A
#
# COMPACT_ATOMS: atom_id res chain seq x y z
N MET A 1 8.10 25.07 21.73
CA MET A 1 8.73 23.79 22.10
C MET A 1 8.58 22.86 20.91
N ASN A 2 9.66 22.41 20.29
CA ASN A 2 9.59 21.44 19.18
C ASN A 2 9.24 20.08 19.77
N MET A 3 7.96 19.68 19.71
CA MET A 3 7.57 18.31 20.03
C MET A 3 8.27 17.35 19.07
N ASN A 4 8.88 16.30 19.61
CA ASN A 4 9.54 15.28 18.81
C ASN A 4 8.49 14.50 18.00
N THR A 5 8.79 14.13 16.76
CA THR A 5 7.87 13.38 15.90
C THR A 5 7.38 12.09 16.55
N SER A 6 8.21 11.46 17.38
CA SER A 6 7.84 10.26 18.16
C SER A 6 6.75 10.56 19.20
N GLU A 7 6.82 11.70 19.89
CA GLU A 7 5.85 12.09 20.93
C GLU A 7 4.50 12.47 20.31
N VAL A 8 4.51 13.14 19.15
CA VAL A 8 3.29 13.48 18.40
C VAL A 8 2.58 12.23 17.87
N LEU A 9 3.35 11.23 17.42
CA LEU A 9 2.82 9.95 16.98
C LEU A 9 2.20 9.16 18.14
N ASP A 10 2.87 9.10 19.29
CA ASP A 10 2.37 8.39 20.47
C ASP A 10 1.07 8.99 21.05
N LEU A 11 0.90 10.31 20.95
CA LEU A 11 -0.32 11.02 21.36
C LEU A 11 -1.46 10.89 20.35
N SER A 12 -1.15 10.62 19.08
CA SER A 12 -2.12 10.62 17.98
C SER A 12 -2.44 9.23 17.43
N LYS A 13 -1.77 8.17 17.92
CA LYS A 13 -1.89 6.80 17.42
C LYS A 13 -3.31 6.24 17.37
N GLU A 14 -4.17 6.64 18.31
CA GLU A 14 -5.58 6.23 18.37
C GLU A 14 -6.44 6.85 17.24
N ASN A 15 -5.91 7.83 16.50
CA ASN A 15 -6.65 8.58 15.49
C ASN A 15 -6.02 8.53 14.08
N ILE A 16 -5.03 7.66 13.86
CA ILE A 16 -4.35 7.53 12.56
C ILE A 16 -4.95 6.32 11.86
N GLN A 17 -5.69 6.55 10.78
CA GLN A 17 -6.32 5.44 10.05
C GLN A 17 -5.22 4.62 9.34
N PRO A 18 -5.22 3.28 9.51
CA PRO A 18 -4.26 2.41 8.85
C PRO A 18 -4.50 2.39 7.33
N LEU A 19 -3.42 2.53 6.56
CA LEU A 19 -3.44 2.37 5.11
C LEU A 19 -2.81 1.01 4.75
N LYS A 20 -3.42 0.26 3.81
CA LYS A 20 -2.90 -1.04 3.36
C LYS A 20 -1.45 -0.95 2.83
N GLN A 21 -1.08 0.19 2.25
CA GLN A 21 0.28 0.48 1.76
C GLN A 21 1.20 1.16 2.80
N GLY A 22 0.71 1.41 4.01
CA GLY A 22 1.41 2.18 5.04
C GLY A 22 1.39 3.70 4.82
N ARG A 23 1.90 4.44 5.81
CA ARG A 23 2.03 5.91 5.79
C ARG A 23 3.49 6.32 5.74
N ASN A 24 3.77 7.41 5.04
CA ASN A 24 5.08 8.03 5.08
C ASN A 24 5.27 8.76 6.42
N ALA A 25 6.21 8.30 7.24
CA ALA A 25 6.43 8.81 8.60
C ALA A 25 6.72 10.32 8.65
N ALA A 26 7.46 10.85 7.68
CA ALA A 26 7.77 12.27 7.62
C ALA A 26 6.51 13.09 7.28
N LYS A 27 5.74 12.67 6.28
CA LYS A 27 4.47 13.32 5.91
C LYS A 27 3.45 13.25 7.03
N LEU A 28 3.35 12.11 7.70
CA LEU A 28 2.49 11.91 8.86
C LEU A 28 2.88 12.86 10.00
N GLY A 29 4.17 13.01 10.29
CA GLY A 29 4.66 13.98 11.28
C GLY A 29 4.23 15.41 10.96
N THR A 30 4.39 15.84 9.71
CA THR A 30 3.95 17.17 9.24
C THR A 30 2.43 17.32 9.33
N ALA A 31 1.67 16.32 8.89
CA ALA A 31 0.21 16.32 8.92
C ALA A 31 -0.36 16.40 10.34
N LEU A 32 0.28 15.73 11.30
CA LEU A 32 -0.10 15.82 12.71
C LEU A 32 0.22 17.19 13.31
N GLN A 33 1.38 17.76 12.97
CA GLN A 33 1.75 19.12 13.41
C GLN A 33 0.87 20.21 12.79
N ALA A 34 0.37 20.01 11.56
CA ALA A 34 -0.53 20.95 10.91
C ALA A 34 -1.89 21.12 11.60
N GLN A 35 -2.28 20.21 12.51
CA GLN A 35 -3.49 20.37 13.32
C GLN A 35 -3.36 21.46 14.39
N THR A 36 -2.13 21.77 14.82
CA THR A 36 -1.85 22.75 15.87
C THR A 36 -1.04 23.95 15.38
N ASN A 37 -0.40 23.85 14.22
CA ASN A 37 0.39 24.90 13.60
C ASN A 37 -0.31 25.49 12.37
N ALA A 38 -0.73 26.74 12.47
CA ALA A 38 -1.44 27.46 11.42
C ALA A 38 -0.60 27.65 10.13
N GLU A 39 0.71 27.83 10.24
CA GLU A 39 1.59 27.98 9.07
C GLU A 39 1.67 26.68 8.26
N LEU A 40 1.80 25.54 8.96
CA LEU A 40 1.78 24.23 8.32
C LEU A 40 0.41 23.90 7.73
N HIS A 41 -0.67 24.32 8.40
CA HIS A 41 -2.02 24.18 7.87
C HIS A 41 -2.20 24.97 6.57
N GLN A 42 -1.78 26.24 6.54
CA GLN A 42 -1.82 27.06 5.33
C GLN A 42 -0.99 26.46 4.19
N LYS A 43 0.19 25.89 4.50
CA LYS A 43 0.99 25.19 3.52
C LYS A 43 0.27 23.97 2.92
N LEU A 44 -0.44 23.18 3.73
CA LEU A 44 -1.25 22.06 3.22
C LEU A 44 -2.39 22.52 2.31
N LEU A 45 -3.02 23.66 2.61
CA LEU A 45 -4.05 24.24 1.76
C LEU A 45 -3.47 24.74 0.43
N ALA A 46 -2.29 25.37 0.45
CA ALA A 46 -1.60 25.77 -0.77
C ALA A 46 -1.23 24.56 -1.64
N GLU A 47 -0.68 23.49 -1.05
CA GLU A 47 -0.41 22.23 -1.76
C GLU A 47 -1.69 21.64 -2.37
N ARG A 48 -2.82 21.72 -1.66
CA ARG A 48 -4.13 21.29 -2.19
C ARG A 48 -4.51 22.06 -3.45
N GLU A 49 -4.41 23.39 -3.41
CA GLU A 49 -4.73 24.25 -4.55
C GLU A 49 -3.83 23.95 -5.76
N GLU A 50 -2.55 23.63 -5.53
CA GLU A 50 -1.63 23.21 -6.59
C GLU A 50 -2.12 21.92 -7.28
N PHE A 51 -2.55 20.90 -6.52
CA PHE A 51 -3.12 19.69 -7.12
C PHE A 51 -4.40 19.96 -7.90
N GLU A 52 -5.29 20.79 -7.37
CA GLU A 52 -6.54 21.16 -8.04
C GLU A 52 -6.28 21.94 -9.34
N LEU A 53 -5.27 22.82 -9.35
CA LEU A 53 -4.83 23.53 -10.54
C LEU A 53 -4.19 22.59 -11.57
N LEU A 54 -3.34 21.65 -11.12
CA LEU A 54 -2.73 20.64 -11.97
C LEU A 54 -3.77 19.78 -12.67
N ILE A 55 -4.84 19.39 -11.98
CA ILE A 55 -5.97 18.67 -12.58
C ILE A 55 -6.67 19.55 -13.63
N ARG A 56 -6.98 20.80 -13.30
CA ARG A 56 -7.72 21.71 -14.18
C ARG A 56 -6.97 22.09 -15.45
N MET A 57 -5.65 22.25 -15.35
CA MET A 57 -4.78 22.68 -16.46
C MET A 57 -4.07 21.51 -17.16
N TYR A 58 -4.46 20.27 -16.86
CA TYR A 58 -3.79 19.10 -17.42
C TYR A 58 -4.11 18.92 -18.91
N GLU A 59 -3.07 18.92 -19.76
CA GLU A 59 -3.18 18.71 -21.21
C GLU A 59 -2.41 17.45 -21.70
N GLY A 60 -2.01 16.58 -20.77
CA GLY A 60 -1.27 15.36 -21.10
C GLY A 60 -2.15 14.19 -21.54
N ASP A 61 -1.51 13.10 -21.99
CA ASP A 61 -2.20 11.92 -22.52
C ASP A 61 -2.88 11.05 -21.45
N ASP A 62 -2.50 11.21 -20.17
CA ASP A 62 -2.99 10.39 -19.05
C ASP A 62 -3.70 11.24 -17.98
N PRO A 63 -4.93 11.72 -18.26
CA PRO A 63 -5.69 12.56 -17.33
C PRO A 63 -6.04 11.89 -15.99
N LEU A 64 -6.01 10.56 -15.88
CA LEU A 64 -6.23 9.87 -14.60
C LEU A 64 -5.07 10.11 -13.61
N LYS A 65 -3.85 10.26 -14.10
CA LYS A 65 -2.64 10.38 -13.26
C LYS A 65 -2.72 11.51 -12.23
N PRO A 66 -3.01 12.77 -12.58
CA PRO A 66 -3.07 13.86 -11.59
C PRO A 66 -4.15 13.63 -10.52
N HIS A 67 -5.28 13.00 -10.87
CA HIS A 67 -6.30 12.62 -9.89
C HIS A 67 -5.80 11.54 -8.93
N TYR A 68 -5.15 10.50 -9.46
CA TYR A 68 -4.58 9.42 -8.66
C TYR A 68 -3.52 9.94 -7.68
N ASP A 69 -2.62 10.79 -8.15
CA ASP A 69 -1.58 11.41 -7.32
C ASP A 69 -2.17 12.33 -6.25
N TYR A 70 -3.23 13.08 -6.59
CA TYR A 70 -3.95 13.92 -5.63
C TYR A 70 -4.58 13.10 -4.50
N VAL A 71 -5.28 12.01 -4.82
CA VAL A 71 -5.84 11.10 -3.81
C VAL A 71 -4.74 10.54 -2.89
N ARG A 72 -3.60 10.13 -3.46
CA ARG A 72 -2.46 9.65 -2.65
C ARG A 72 -1.89 10.74 -1.76
N TRP A 73 -1.83 11.99 -2.22
CA TRP A 73 -1.42 13.11 -1.37
C TRP A 73 -2.41 13.30 -0.21
N ILE A 74 -3.73 13.28 -0.46
CA ILE A 74 -4.75 13.41 0.59
C ILE A 74 -4.58 12.33 1.67
N GLU A 75 -4.42 11.06 1.28
CA GLU A 75 -4.24 9.95 2.24
C GLU A 75 -3.04 10.16 3.17
N GLN A 76 -1.97 10.80 2.68
CA GLN A 76 -0.76 11.07 3.46
C GLN A 76 -0.87 12.36 4.28
N SER A 77 -1.56 13.37 3.77
CA SER A 77 -1.70 14.70 4.38
C SER A 77 -2.84 14.78 5.40
N PHE A 78 -3.81 13.86 5.35
CA PHE A 78 -4.96 13.82 6.26
C PHE A 78 -5.01 12.46 6.98
N PRO A 79 -4.52 12.39 8.23
CA PRO A 79 -4.46 11.14 9.00
C PRO A 79 -5.84 10.58 9.39
N LYS A 80 -6.85 11.45 9.40
CA LYS A 80 -8.25 11.14 9.68
C LYS A 80 -9.06 11.24 8.39
N HIS A 81 -9.96 10.29 8.14
CA HIS A 81 -11.02 10.41 7.12
C HIS A 81 -12.13 11.37 7.62
N GLY A 82 -11.73 12.57 8.01
CA GLY A 82 -12.66 13.63 8.40
C GLY A 82 -13.22 14.35 7.18
N PRO A 83 -14.30 15.13 7.36
CA PRO A 83 -14.88 15.97 6.30
C PRO A 83 -13.85 16.92 5.69
N GLU A 84 -12.82 17.31 6.43
CA GLU A 84 -11.74 18.20 5.95
C GLU A 84 -10.98 17.64 4.72
N SER A 85 -10.90 16.32 4.57
CA SER A 85 -10.20 15.68 3.45
C SER A 85 -10.99 15.74 2.13
N ASN A 86 -12.33 15.85 2.20
CA ASN A 86 -13.24 15.69 1.05
C ASN A 86 -12.98 14.44 0.18
N LEU A 87 -12.32 13.41 0.72
CA LEU A 87 -11.80 12.29 -0.07
C LEU A 87 -12.90 11.54 -0.82
N VAL A 88 -14.05 11.28 -0.17
CA VAL A 88 -15.18 10.56 -0.78
C VAL A 88 -15.70 11.30 -2.02
N GLN A 89 -15.89 12.63 -1.92
CA GLN A 89 -16.35 13.43 -3.06
C GLN A 89 -15.34 13.45 -4.20
N ILE A 90 -14.05 13.52 -3.88
CA ILE A 90 -12.97 13.51 -4.88
C ILE A 90 -12.90 12.16 -5.60
N LEU A 91 -13.06 11.06 -4.86
CA LEU A 91 -13.15 9.72 -5.43
C LEU A 91 -14.38 9.61 -6.35
N GLU A 92 -15.57 10.00 -5.87
CA GLU A 92 -16.81 9.95 -6.67
C GLU A 92 -16.69 10.75 -7.98
N ASN A 93 -16.19 11.98 -7.89
CA ASN A 93 -16.00 12.84 -9.06
C ASN A 93 -15.01 12.23 -10.05
N THR A 94 -13.90 11.68 -9.54
CA THR A 94 -12.87 11.03 -10.38
C THR A 94 -13.44 9.80 -11.06
N LEU A 95 -14.08 8.90 -10.32
CA LEU A 95 -14.65 7.67 -10.87
C LEU A 95 -15.72 7.98 -11.91
N THR A 96 -16.59 8.96 -11.64
CA THR A 96 -17.64 9.39 -12.58
C THR A 96 -17.05 9.98 -13.87
N ALA A 97 -15.96 10.73 -13.77
CA ALA A 97 -15.31 11.34 -14.94
C ALA A 97 -14.66 10.30 -15.86
N PHE A 98 -14.16 9.19 -15.33
CA PHE A 98 -13.37 8.20 -16.09
C PHE A 98 -14.07 6.87 -16.35
N LYS A 99 -15.29 6.63 -15.83
CA LYS A 99 -16.00 5.34 -15.97
C LYS A 99 -16.23 4.88 -17.41
N ASP A 100 -16.43 5.83 -18.33
CA ASP A 100 -16.75 5.55 -19.73
C ASP A 100 -15.52 5.61 -20.65
N ASP A 101 -14.34 5.93 -20.10
CA ASP A 101 -13.08 5.97 -20.85
C ASP A 101 -12.46 4.57 -20.91
N GLU A 102 -12.43 3.97 -22.11
CA GLU A 102 -11.91 2.62 -22.35
C GLU A 102 -10.47 2.43 -21.89
N ARG A 103 -9.66 3.51 -21.85
CA ARG A 103 -8.26 3.45 -21.40
C ARG A 103 -8.15 3.02 -19.93
N TYR A 104 -9.16 3.34 -19.12
CA TYR A 104 -9.10 3.19 -17.67
C TYR A 104 -9.96 2.07 -17.11
N LYS A 105 -10.84 1.46 -17.91
CA LYS A 105 -11.70 0.35 -17.47
C LYS A 105 -10.94 -0.81 -16.86
N GLN A 106 -9.72 -1.09 -17.31
CA GLN A 106 -8.85 -2.14 -16.81
C GLN A 106 -7.54 -1.61 -16.21
N ASP A 107 -7.50 -0.31 -15.87
CA ASP A 107 -6.33 0.31 -15.24
C ASP A 107 -6.33 0.01 -13.75
N VAL A 108 -5.20 -0.49 -13.25
CA VAL A 108 -5.03 -0.85 -11.83
C VAL A 108 -5.19 0.37 -10.91
N ARG A 109 -4.78 1.57 -11.34
CA ARG A 109 -4.94 2.82 -10.58
C ARG A 109 -6.41 3.17 -10.43
N TYR A 110 -7.19 3.02 -11.50
CA TYR A 110 -8.64 3.22 -11.45
C TYR A 110 -9.29 2.19 -10.50
N ALA A 111 -8.87 0.92 -10.60
CA ALA A 111 -9.35 -0.13 -9.69
C ALA A 111 -9.04 0.17 -8.22
N GLU A 112 -7.84 0.68 -7.90
CA GLU A 112 -7.48 1.07 -6.54
C GLU A 112 -8.34 2.22 -6.02
N LEU A 113 -8.60 3.25 -6.83
CA LEU A 113 -9.50 4.35 -6.46
C LEU A 113 -10.93 3.86 -6.24
N LEU A 114 -11.40 2.95 -7.09
CA LEU A 114 -12.73 2.37 -6.99
C LEU A 114 -12.88 1.53 -5.73
N ILE A 115 -11.90 0.68 -5.41
CA ILE A 115 -11.87 -0.10 -4.16
C ILE A 115 -11.93 0.84 -2.95
N LYS A 116 -11.15 1.93 -2.94
CA LYS A 116 -11.19 2.92 -1.86
C LYS A 116 -12.57 3.55 -1.70
N TYR A 117 -13.22 3.89 -2.82
CA TYR A 117 -14.58 4.42 -2.79
C TYR A 117 -15.56 3.40 -2.23
N ILE A 118 -15.49 2.14 -2.68
CA ILE A 118 -16.35 1.04 -2.21
C ILE A 118 -16.19 0.82 -0.70
N ASP A 119 -14.96 0.87 -0.19
CA ASP A 119 -14.65 0.73 1.24
C ASP A 119 -15.33 1.82 2.10
N THR A 120 -15.80 2.95 1.53
CA THR A 120 -16.56 3.99 2.25
C THR A 120 -18.07 3.85 2.13
N GLN A 121 -18.58 2.88 1.38
CA GLN A 121 -20.02 2.72 1.11
C GLN A 121 -20.68 1.77 2.12
N PRO A 122 -21.99 1.92 2.39
CA PRO A 122 -22.70 1.06 3.33
C PRO A 122 -22.95 -0.37 2.80
N ASN A 123 -22.96 -0.56 1.47
CA ASN A 123 -23.28 -1.82 0.79
C ASN A 123 -22.18 -2.25 -0.21
N PRO A 124 -20.93 -2.48 0.26
CA PRO A 124 -19.78 -2.66 -0.62
C PRO A 124 -19.88 -3.89 -1.53
N VAL A 125 -20.44 -5.01 -1.04
CA VAL A 125 -20.61 -6.25 -1.83
C VAL A 125 -21.49 -6.04 -3.06
N GLU A 126 -22.59 -5.30 -2.92
CA GLU A 126 -23.50 -5.00 -4.04
C GLU A 126 -22.82 -4.11 -5.08
N ILE A 127 -21.97 -3.18 -4.65
CA ILE A 127 -21.24 -2.29 -5.55
C ILE A 127 -20.17 -3.08 -6.31
N TYR A 128 -19.45 -4.00 -5.67
CA TYR A 128 -18.55 -4.92 -6.39
C TYR A 128 -19.27 -5.70 -7.49
N GLN A 129 -20.46 -6.24 -7.20
CA GLN A 129 -21.27 -6.92 -8.22
C GLN A 129 -21.67 -5.99 -9.37
N LEU A 130 -22.10 -4.76 -9.07
CA LEU A 130 -22.45 -3.77 -10.07
C LEU A 130 -21.26 -3.44 -10.99
N VAL A 131 -20.09 -3.16 -10.40
CA VAL A 131 -18.85 -2.86 -11.12
C VAL A 131 -18.45 -4.02 -12.03
N TYR A 132 -18.52 -5.25 -11.52
CA TYR A 132 -18.24 -6.46 -12.30
C TYR A 132 -19.21 -6.59 -13.49
N ASN A 133 -20.51 -6.39 -13.28
CA ASN A 133 -21.52 -6.44 -14.34
C ASN A 133 -21.35 -5.36 -15.41
N GLN A 134 -20.76 -4.21 -15.04
CA GLN A 134 -20.40 -3.14 -15.96
C GLN A 134 -19.10 -3.43 -16.73
N GLY A 135 -18.39 -4.52 -16.41
CA GLY A 135 -17.13 -4.89 -17.05
C GLY A 135 -15.95 -4.03 -16.62
N LEU A 136 -16.05 -3.33 -15.49
CA LEU A 136 -15.00 -2.48 -14.94
C LEU A 136 -14.08 -3.31 -14.03
N CYS A 137 -12.77 -3.09 -14.15
CA CYS A 137 -11.72 -3.68 -13.32
C CYS A 137 -11.65 -5.22 -13.35
N THR A 138 -12.32 -5.86 -14.31
CA THR A 138 -12.40 -7.32 -14.44
C THR A 138 -11.09 -7.99 -14.84
N MET A 139 -10.09 -7.22 -15.27
CA MET A 139 -8.73 -7.70 -15.52
C MET A 139 -7.76 -7.36 -14.38
N CYS A 140 -8.25 -6.76 -13.29
CA CYS A 140 -7.42 -6.30 -12.18
C CYS A 140 -7.50 -7.28 -11.00
N ALA A 141 -6.42 -7.98 -10.66
CA ALA A 141 -6.36 -8.85 -9.49
C ALA A 141 -6.76 -8.16 -8.17
N PRO A 142 -6.37 -6.90 -7.90
CA PRO A 142 -6.78 -6.20 -6.68
C PRO A 142 -8.30 -6.11 -6.50
N PHE A 143 -9.06 -6.04 -7.60
CA PHE A 143 -10.53 -5.96 -7.57
C PHE A 143 -11.14 -7.24 -6.99
N TYR A 144 -10.76 -8.41 -7.53
CA TYR A 144 -11.24 -9.70 -7.03
C TYR A 144 -10.81 -9.95 -5.59
N LYS A 145 -9.57 -9.62 -5.25
CA LYS A 145 -9.07 -9.76 -3.88
C LYS A 145 -9.91 -8.93 -2.91
N ALA A 146 -10.13 -7.65 -3.21
CA ALA A 146 -10.87 -6.76 -2.32
C ALA A 146 -12.35 -7.17 -2.19
N TRP A 147 -12.96 -7.64 -3.27
CA TRP A 147 -14.32 -8.17 -3.24
C TRP A 147 -14.42 -9.45 -2.38
N ALA A 148 -13.49 -10.40 -2.56
CA ALA A 148 -13.46 -11.61 -1.75
C ALA A 148 -13.15 -11.32 -0.27
N ASP A 149 -12.24 -10.38 0.02
CA ASP A 149 -11.97 -9.91 1.39
C ASP A 149 -13.24 -9.36 2.05
N GLU A 150 -14.06 -8.60 1.30
CA GLU A 150 -15.31 -8.06 1.82
C GLU A 150 -16.34 -9.16 2.12
N LEU A 151 -16.51 -10.12 1.21
CA LEU A 151 -17.37 -11.29 1.43
C LEU A 151 -16.93 -12.10 2.66
N ASP A 152 -15.63 -12.29 2.85
CA ASP A 152 -15.09 -13.00 4.02
C ASP A 152 -15.36 -12.26 5.34
N LYS A 153 -15.32 -10.92 5.36
CA LYS A 153 -15.72 -10.14 6.54
C LYS A 153 -17.18 -10.37 6.93
N HIS A 154 -18.05 -10.62 5.95
CA HIS A 154 -19.46 -10.97 6.17
C HIS A 154 -19.68 -12.48 6.39
N ASN A 155 -18.61 -13.24 6.63
CA ASN A 155 -18.60 -14.70 6.76
C ASN A 155 -19.15 -15.47 5.54
N ASP A 156 -19.22 -14.84 4.37
CA ASP A 156 -19.64 -15.49 3.13
C ASP A 156 -18.44 -16.11 2.40
N VAL A 157 -17.83 -17.09 3.07
CA VAL A 157 -16.64 -17.81 2.63
C VAL A 157 -16.83 -18.46 1.27
N LYS A 158 -18.03 -19.00 1.02
CA LYS A 158 -18.34 -19.70 -0.23
C LYS A 158 -18.29 -18.76 -1.42
N ASN A 159 -18.94 -17.59 -1.32
CA ASN A 159 -18.90 -16.63 -2.42
C ASN A 159 -17.52 -15.95 -2.53
N ALA A 160 -16.81 -15.75 -1.43
CA ALA A 160 -15.42 -15.26 -1.47
C ALA A 160 -14.51 -16.19 -2.29
N ASP A 161 -14.59 -17.50 -2.09
CA ASP A 161 -13.84 -18.50 -2.86
C ASP A 161 -14.19 -18.44 -4.36
N GLN A 162 -15.48 -18.34 -4.69
CA GLN A 162 -15.94 -18.20 -6.08
C GLN A 162 -15.44 -16.92 -6.76
N VAL A 163 -15.34 -15.81 -6.03
CA VAL A 163 -14.79 -14.54 -6.55
C VAL A 163 -13.30 -14.69 -6.88
N TYR A 164 -12.52 -15.39 -6.05
CA TYR A 164 -11.14 -15.71 -6.39
C TYR A 164 -11.02 -16.58 -7.65
N GLU A 165 -11.80 -17.67 -7.71
CA GLU A 165 -11.82 -18.55 -8.89
C GLU A 165 -12.20 -17.79 -10.16
N LEU A 166 -13.14 -16.85 -10.06
CA LEU A 166 -13.57 -16.01 -11.17
C LEU A 166 -12.43 -15.15 -11.71
N GLY A 167 -11.71 -14.45 -10.82
CA GLY A 167 -10.56 -13.63 -11.21
C GLY A 167 -9.41 -14.45 -11.79
N ILE A 168 -9.16 -15.65 -11.26
CA ILE A 168 -8.16 -16.58 -11.79
C ILE A 168 -8.55 -17.07 -13.19
N ARG A 169 -9.82 -17.41 -13.42
CA ARG A 169 -10.33 -17.88 -14.71
C ARG A 169 -10.13 -16.87 -15.83
N VAL A 170 -10.28 -15.58 -15.54
CA VAL A 170 -10.07 -14.51 -16.52
C VAL A 170 -8.61 -14.05 -16.61
N ASN A 171 -7.69 -14.69 -15.87
CA ASN A 171 -6.28 -14.31 -15.77
C ASN A 171 -6.09 -12.83 -15.36
N ALA A 172 -6.85 -12.37 -14.37
CA ALA A 172 -6.71 -11.02 -13.84
C ALA A 172 -5.28 -10.76 -13.34
N GLN A 173 -4.73 -9.60 -13.65
CA GLN A 173 -3.32 -9.30 -13.43
C GLN A 173 -3.08 -8.48 -12.14
N PRO A 174 -1.98 -8.74 -11.41
CA PRO A 174 -1.03 -9.85 -11.59
C PRO A 174 -1.58 -11.20 -11.09
N LEU A 175 -1.65 -12.19 -11.99
CA LEU A 175 -2.32 -13.48 -11.73
C LEU A 175 -1.70 -14.27 -10.57
N GLU A 176 -0.37 -14.28 -10.48
CA GLU A 176 0.30 -15.05 -9.45
C GLU A 176 0.05 -14.49 -8.04
N LEU A 177 -0.06 -13.16 -7.90
CA LEU A 177 -0.45 -12.55 -6.61
C LEU A 177 -1.91 -12.87 -6.26
N LEU A 178 -2.79 -13.00 -7.27
CA LEU A 178 -4.18 -13.39 -7.03
C LEU A 178 -4.27 -14.84 -6.52
N LYS A 179 -3.55 -15.77 -7.16
CA LYS A 179 -3.48 -17.18 -6.72
C LYS A 179 -2.89 -17.30 -5.31
N GLU A 180 -1.84 -16.54 -5.02
CA GLU A 180 -1.24 -16.51 -3.69
C GLU A 180 -2.24 -15.98 -2.63
N ALA A 181 -2.96 -14.90 -2.95
CA ALA A 181 -4.01 -14.38 -2.08
C ALA A 181 -5.13 -15.40 -1.85
N HIS A 182 -5.55 -16.11 -2.90
CA HIS A 182 -6.57 -17.17 -2.81
C HIS A 182 -6.11 -18.31 -1.89
N LEU A 183 -4.88 -18.78 -2.04
CA LEU A 183 -4.31 -19.81 -1.17
C LEU A 183 -4.27 -19.35 0.30
N ARG A 184 -3.82 -18.12 0.57
CA ARG A 184 -3.81 -17.55 1.92
C ARG A 184 -5.21 -17.49 2.53
N PHE A 185 -6.19 -17.08 1.74
CA PHE A 185 -7.60 -17.08 2.16
C PHE A 185 -8.07 -18.50 2.51
N GLN A 186 -7.84 -19.49 1.66
CA GLN A 186 -8.23 -20.89 1.91
C GLN A 186 -7.58 -21.47 3.18
N LEU A 187 -6.29 -21.18 3.40
CA LEU A 187 -5.59 -21.58 4.62
C LEU A 187 -6.18 -20.91 5.87
N SER A 188 -6.48 -19.61 5.80
CA SER A 188 -7.12 -18.86 6.90
C SER A 188 -8.49 -19.44 7.25
N VAL A 189 -9.34 -19.68 6.26
CA VAL A 189 -10.64 -20.33 6.42
C VAL A 189 -10.49 -21.71 7.05
N GLY A 190 -9.57 -22.54 6.55
CA GLY A 190 -9.32 -23.87 7.10
C GLY A 190 -8.92 -23.85 8.57
N ARG A 191 -8.08 -22.89 8.99
CA ARG A 191 -7.70 -22.69 10.39
C ARG A 191 -8.90 -22.31 11.26
N ARG A 192 -9.71 -21.32 10.80
CA ARG A 192 -10.94 -20.88 11.50
C ARG A 192 -11.93 -22.03 11.68
N MET A 193 -12.12 -22.86 10.66
CA MET A 193 -13.05 -24.00 10.70
C MET A 193 -12.59 -25.15 11.62
N LEU A 194 -11.28 -25.32 11.79
CA LEU A 194 -10.71 -26.33 12.69
C LEU A 194 -10.70 -25.89 14.17
N GLY A 195 -11.24 -24.72 14.51
CA GLY A 195 -11.29 -24.21 15.87
C GLY A 195 -9.91 -23.89 16.46
N ARG A 196 -8.87 -23.81 15.62
CA ARG A 196 -7.56 -23.29 16.02
C ARG A 196 -7.65 -21.76 16.02
N GLN A 197 -8.07 -21.20 17.16
CA GLN A 197 -7.90 -19.77 17.41
C GLN A 197 -6.40 -19.47 17.55
N ASP A 198 -5.83 -18.78 16.56
CA ASP A 198 -4.71 -17.82 16.58
C ASP A 198 -3.57 -17.93 17.62
N GLU A 199 -3.21 -19.11 18.13
CA GLU A 199 -1.96 -19.28 18.90
C GLU A 199 -0.71 -18.97 18.03
N CYS A 200 -0.81 -19.11 16.70
CA CYS A 200 0.29 -18.79 15.79
C CYS A 200 0.46 -17.27 15.53
N ASP A 201 -0.62 -16.50 15.52
CA ASP A 201 -0.52 -15.07 15.22
C ASP A 201 -0.08 -14.29 16.47
N GLU A 202 -0.44 -14.76 17.67
CA GLU A 202 -0.02 -14.12 18.92
C GLU A 202 1.50 -14.26 19.14
N GLU A 203 2.10 -15.43 18.89
CA GLU A 203 3.56 -15.63 19.02
C GLU A 203 4.36 -14.81 17.99
N GLU A 204 3.90 -14.71 16.74
CA GLU A 204 4.59 -13.92 15.70
C GLU A 204 4.43 -12.40 15.93
N LEU A 205 3.24 -11.95 16.37
CA LEU A 205 3.01 -10.57 16.79
C LEU A 205 3.82 -10.22 18.04
N GLU A 206 3.96 -11.15 18.98
CA GLU A 206 4.74 -10.97 20.21
C GLU A 206 6.25 -10.93 19.91
N TYR A 207 6.72 -11.81 19.02
CA TYR A 207 8.10 -11.78 18.53
C TYR A 207 8.40 -10.45 17.82
N ASN A 208 7.51 -10.00 16.94
CA ASN A 208 7.65 -8.72 16.24
C ASN A 208 7.58 -7.53 17.20
N ARG A 209 6.67 -7.55 18.19
CA ARG A 209 6.63 -6.54 19.27
C ARG A 209 7.93 -6.49 20.06
N GLN A 210 8.46 -7.65 20.46
CA GLN A 210 9.72 -7.75 21.20
C GLN A 210 10.93 -7.31 20.36
N ALA A 211 10.96 -7.63 19.07
CA ALA A 211 12.01 -7.20 18.14
C ALA A 211 12.01 -5.67 17.98
N LEU A 212 10.83 -5.06 17.80
CA LEU A 212 10.69 -3.59 17.75
C LEU A 212 11.06 -2.92 19.08
N HIS A 213 10.71 -3.53 20.21
CA HIS A 213 11.09 -3.02 21.54
C HIS A 213 12.61 -3.06 21.77
N LYS A 214 13.31 -4.05 21.20
CA LYS A 214 14.78 -4.15 21.22
C LYS A 214 15.43 -3.10 20.32
N LEU A 215 14.84 -2.78 19.17
CA LEU A 215 15.29 -1.69 18.30
C LEU A 215 15.11 -0.33 18.97
N HIS A 216 14.03 -0.11 19.73
CA HIS A 216 13.81 1.14 20.46
C HIS A 216 14.79 1.34 21.63
N LYS A 217 15.31 0.26 22.22
CA LYS A 217 16.35 0.31 23.26
C LYS A 217 17.76 0.52 22.71
N GLN A 218 18.00 0.21 21.44
CA GLN A 218 19.23 0.60 20.77
C GLN A 218 19.07 2.05 20.33
N ASN A 219 19.57 2.98 21.15
CA ASN A 219 19.87 4.33 20.70
C ASN A 219 20.73 4.22 19.43
N VAL A 220 20.10 4.35 18.25
CA VAL A 220 20.82 4.54 17.00
C VAL A 220 21.38 5.94 17.06
N TYR A 221 22.57 6.07 17.62
CA TYR A 221 23.36 7.28 17.48
C TYR A 221 23.57 7.49 15.99
N SER A 222 22.90 8.50 15.44
CA SER A 222 23.23 9.07 14.14
C SER A 222 24.64 9.64 14.28
N VAL A 223 25.65 8.90 13.86
CA VAL A 223 27.03 9.40 13.77
C VAL A 223 27.06 10.38 12.61
N ARG A 224 26.75 11.64 12.90
CA ARG A 224 27.13 12.78 12.06
C ARG A 224 28.31 13.44 12.72
N ASP A 225 29.51 13.10 12.27
CA ASP A 225 30.71 13.89 12.59
C ASP A 225 30.71 15.17 11.73
N PRO A 226 30.72 16.36 12.34
CA PRO A 226 30.93 17.59 11.61
C PRO A 226 32.45 17.80 11.45
N LYS A 227 32.92 17.70 10.20
CA LYS A 227 34.26 18.02 9.67
C LYS A 227 35.20 16.82 9.48
N GLY A 228 35.50 16.53 8.20
CA GLY A 228 36.78 15.94 7.79
C GLY A 228 36.72 14.71 6.88
N ALA A 229 36.77 14.94 5.55
CA ALA A 229 37.22 14.04 4.47
C ALA A 229 36.54 12.65 4.24
N PRO A 230 36.40 12.20 2.98
CA PRO A 230 35.81 10.89 2.68
C PRO A 230 36.73 9.74 3.13
N GLY A 231 36.23 8.87 4.01
CA GLY A 231 36.91 7.67 4.47
C GLY A 231 37.02 6.61 3.38
N GLN A 232 38.23 6.09 3.19
CA GLN A 232 38.53 4.97 2.30
C GLN A 232 37.89 3.67 2.78
N VAL A 233 37.23 2.95 1.86
CA VAL A 233 36.74 1.60 2.07
C VAL A 233 37.94 0.65 2.21
N LYS A 234 38.13 0.06 3.39
CA LYS A 234 39.07 -1.07 3.56
C LYS A 234 38.45 -2.32 2.96
N GLN A 235 38.92 -2.67 1.76
CA GLN A 235 38.63 -3.94 1.11
C GLN A 235 39.28 -5.07 1.92
N GLN A 236 38.47 -5.96 2.50
CA GLN A 236 38.97 -7.19 3.12
C GLN A 236 39.51 -8.11 2.01
N THR A 237 40.81 -8.35 2.05
CA THR A 237 41.53 -9.29 1.19
C THR A 237 41.16 -10.73 1.57
N LEU A 238 40.57 -11.45 0.63
CA LEU A 238 40.39 -12.90 0.70
C LEU A 238 41.76 -13.60 0.64
N GLY A 239 42.04 -14.42 1.65
CA GLY A 239 43.27 -15.20 1.76
C GLY A 239 43.37 -16.27 0.67
N SER A 240 44.48 -16.23 -0.06
CA SER A 240 44.93 -17.26 -1.00
C SER A 240 45.28 -18.56 -0.26
N ARG A 241 44.78 -19.69 -0.78
CA ARG A 241 45.36 -21.02 -0.55
C ARG A 241 45.70 -21.64 -1.90
N ASN A 242 46.99 -21.89 -2.09
CA ASN A 242 47.61 -22.54 -3.24
C ASN A 242 47.04 -23.93 -3.51
N SER A 243 46.79 -24.25 -4.78
CA SER A 243 46.94 -25.60 -5.31
C SER A 243 47.63 -25.53 -6.68
N GLN A 244 48.64 -26.39 -6.84
CA GLN A 244 49.52 -26.48 -7.99
C GLN A 244 48.83 -27.13 -9.20
N SER A 245 49.41 -26.80 -10.36
CA SER A 245 49.02 -27.15 -11.73
C SER A 245 48.99 -28.64 -12.08
N SER A 246 48.06 -29.03 -12.96
CA SER A 246 48.34 -29.82 -14.16
C SER A 246 47.17 -29.72 -15.15
N GLY A 247 47.49 -29.62 -16.44
CA GLY A 247 46.59 -29.11 -17.48
C GLY A 247 45.82 -30.17 -18.28
N ALA A 248 44.78 -29.70 -18.98
CA ALA A 248 44.26 -30.18 -20.27
C ALA A 248 43.08 -29.28 -20.73
N PRO A 249 42.77 -29.20 -22.05
CA PRO A 249 42.07 -28.04 -22.63
C PRO A 249 40.55 -28.17 -22.78
N PHE A 250 39.95 -27.00 -23.00
CA PHE A 250 38.55 -26.63 -23.23
C PHE A 250 37.83 -27.43 -24.33
N LYS A 251 36.53 -27.73 -24.13
CA LYS A 251 35.58 -28.12 -25.19
C LYS A 251 34.28 -27.31 -25.07
N VAL A 252 33.98 -26.54 -26.12
CA VAL A 252 32.69 -25.90 -26.38
C VAL A 252 31.81 -26.92 -27.11
N TYR A 253 30.57 -27.13 -26.66
CA TYR A 253 29.55 -27.77 -27.47
C TYR A 253 28.51 -26.72 -27.87
N GLN A 254 28.44 -26.44 -29.17
CA GLN A 254 27.23 -25.96 -29.82
C GLN A 254 26.48 -27.19 -30.35
N GLY A 255 25.17 -27.18 -30.14
CA GLY A 255 24.21 -28.20 -30.57
C GLY A 255 22.87 -27.88 -29.93
#